data_AF-A0AAQ0TKL5-F1
#
_entry.id   AF-A0AAQ0TKL5-F1
#
_cell.length_a   1.000
_cell.length_b   1.000
_cell.length_c   1.000
_cell.angle_alpha   90.00
_cell.angle_beta   90.00
_cell.angle_gamma   90.00
#
_symmetry.space_group_name_H-M   'P 1'
#
loop_
_entity.id
_entity.type
_entity.pdbx_description
1 polymer ?
#
loop_
_entity_poly.entity_id
_entity_poly.type
_entity_poly.pdbx_seq_one_letter_code
_entity_poly.pdbx_strand_id
1 'polypeptide(L)'
;MKKLLMFFMALLTLAAATPAANAKRSIMELPLFERAVLIIKKFETLHKPKHWPTICYGHVVQRGEHFTRRQYSEREADALLRRDYAKFCELYKEYGRDKVLLS
;
A
#
# COMPACT_ATOMS: atom_id res chain seq x y z
N MET A 1 -11.99 -6.04 -42.52
CA MET A 1 -11.86 -5.35 -41.22
C MET A 1 -12.22 -6.23 -40.02
N LYS A 2 -13.40 -6.87 -39.98
CA LYS A 2 -13.81 -7.71 -38.84
C LYS A 2 -12.88 -8.89 -38.53
N LYS A 3 -12.39 -9.61 -39.56
CA LYS A 3 -11.44 -10.74 -39.39
C LYS A 3 -10.08 -10.29 -38.82
N LEU A 4 -9.60 -9.12 -39.23
CA LEU A 4 -8.36 -8.53 -38.72
C LEU A 4 -8.54 -8.09 -37.25
N LEU A 5 -9.68 -7.46 -36.92
CA LEU A 5 -10.02 -7.10 -35.55
C LEU A 5 -10.13 -8.32 -34.63
N MET A 6 -10.74 -9.41 -35.09
CA MET A 6 -10.80 -10.66 -34.32
C MET A 6 -9.41 -11.28 -34.12
N PHE A 7 -8.53 -11.20 -35.12
CA PHE A 7 -7.15 -11.66 -35.00
C PHE A 7 -6.37 -10.85 -33.95
N PHE A 8 -6.50 -9.52 -33.97
CA PHE A 8 -5.90 -8.65 -32.94
C PHE A 8 -6.45 -8.94 -31.54
N MET A 9 -7.76 -9.16 -31.40
CA MET A 9 -8.35 -9.53 -30.10
C MET A 9 -7.87 -10.90 -29.62
N ALA A 10 -7.75 -11.89 -30.50
CA ALA A 10 -7.19 -13.20 -30.16
C ALA A 10 -5.71 -13.11 -29.76
N LEU A 11 -4.94 -12.24 -30.41
CA LEU A 11 -3.53 -11.99 -30.03
C LEU A 11 -3.44 -11.31 -28.65
N LEU A 12 -4.34 -10.36 -28.39
CA LEU A 12 -4.40 -9.62 -27.12
C LEU A 12 -4.77 -10.53 -25.94
N THR A 13 -5.75 -11.41 -26.13
CA THR A 13 -6.15 -12.39 -25.11
C THR A 13 -5.06 -13.42 -24.85
N LEU A 14 -4.37 -13.89 -25.89
CA LEU A 14 -3.27 -14.83 -25.74
C LEU A 14 -2.06 -14.20 -25.02
N ALA A 15 -1.75 -12.94 -25.29
CA ALA A 15 -0.71 -12.19 -24.59
C ALA A 15 -1.04 -11.98 -23.09
N ALA A 16 -2.30 -11.65 -22.78
CA ALA A 16 -2.76 -11.47 -21.40
C ALA A 16 -2.87 -12.77 -20.60
N ALA A 17 -3.04 -13.92 -21.28
CA ALA A 17 -3.09 -15.24 -20.65
C ALA A 17 -1.70 -15.83 -20.35
N THR A 18 -0.61 -15.13 -20.68
CA THR A 18 0.74 -15.66 -20.43
C THR A 18 1.03 -15.78 -18.93
N PRO A 19 1.76 -16.83 -18.49
CA PRO A 19 2.19 -16.98 -17.10
C PRO A 19 3.02 -15.79 -16.61
N ALA A 20 3.73 -15.10 -17.51
CA ALA A 20 4.47 -13.88 -17.21
C ALA A 20 3.53 -12.68 -16.91
N ALA A 21 2.43 -12.53 -17.65
CA ALA A 21 1.42 -11.51 -17.37
C ALA A 21 0.65 -11.79 -16.07
N ASN A 22 0.48 -13.07 -15.72
CA ASN A 22 -0.16 -13.51 -14.47
C ASN A 22 0.84 -13.88 -13.36
N ALA A 23 2.13 -13.56 -13.53
CA ALA A 23 3.14 -13.87 -12.53
C ALA A 23 2.92 -13.02 -11.28
N LYS A 24 2.20 -13.57 -10.31
CA LYS A 24 2.09 -13.00 -8.98
C LYS A 24 3.43 -13.17 -8.29
N ARG A 25 4.33 -12.20 -8.47
CA ARG A 25 5.60 -12.13 -7.74
C ARG A 25 5.31 -12.27 -6.25
N SER A 26 6.07 -13.14 -5.58
CA SER A 26 5.88 -13.37 -4.16
C SER A 26 6.20 -12.08 -3.41
N ILE A 27 5.36 -11.66 -2.46
CA ILE A 27 5.69 -10.53 -1.59
C ILE A 27 6.99 -10.77 -0.80
N MET A 28 7.42 -12.03 -0.72
CA MET A 28 8.68 -12.45 -0.09
C MET A 28 9.92 -12.02 -0.88
N GLU A 29 9.78 -11.63 -2.15
CA GLU A 29 10.86 -11.08 -2.98
C GLU A 29 11.07 -9.58 -2.73
N LEU A 30 10.08 -8.90 -2.13
CA LEU A 30 10.16 -7.47 -1.88
C LEU A 30 11.04 -7.16 -0.66
N PRO A 31 11.73 -6.00 -0.66
CA PRO A 31 12.38 -5.48 0.55
C PRO A 31 11.40 -5.44 1.72
N LEU A 32 11.90 -5.62 2.95
CA LEU A 32 11.07 -5.68 4.16
C LEU A 32 10.16 -4.46 4.31
N PHE A 33 10.65 -3.28 3.94
CA PHE A 33 9.87 -2.04 4.00
C PHE A 33 8.65 -2.09 3.07
N GLU A 34 8.84 -2.45 1.80
CA GLU A 34 7.75 -2.57 0.82
C GLU A 34 6.76 -3.66 1.20
N ARG A 35 7.27 -4.78 1.73
CA ARG A 35 6.44 -5.88 2.23
C ARG A 35 5.52 -5.41 3.36
N ALA A 36 6.06 -4.67 4.33
CA ALA A 36 5.29 -4.12 5.43
C ALA A 36 4.23 -3.13 4.94
N VAL A 37 4.58 -2.22 4.02
CA VAL A 37 3.62 -1.28 3.42
C VAL A 37 2.45 -2.03 2.77
N LEU A 38 2.72 -3.07 1.98
CA LEU A 38 1.66 -3.87 1.34
C LEU A 38 0.79 -4.62 2.35
N ILE A 39 1.39 -5.18 3.40
CA ILE A 39 0.66 -5.85 4.48
C ILE A 39 -0.26 -4.85 5.19
N ILE A 40 0.25 -3.68 5.58
CA ILE A 40 -0.53 -2.63 6.25
C ILE A 40 -1.70 -2.20 5.36
N LYS A 41 -1.46 -1.90 4.08
CA LYS A 41 -2.53 -1.54 3.15
C LYS A 41 -3.61 -2.62 3.04
N LYS A 42 -3.21 -3.89 3.05
CA LYS A 42 -4.12 -5.03 2.91
C LYS A 42 -5.04 -5.18 4.12
N PHE A 43 -4.52 -4.98 5.33
CA PHE A 43 -5.25 -5.25 6.57
C PHE A 43 -5.90 -4.02 7.19
N GLU A 44 -5.25 -2.85 7.17
CA GLU A 44 -5.80 -1.61 7.72
C GLU A 44 -6.85 -0.98 6.79
N THR A 45 -6.70 -1.19 5.48
CA THR A 45 -7.54 -0.62 4.42
C THR A 45 -7.54 0.92 4.41
N LEU A 46 -8.07 1.51 3.33
CA LEU A 46 -8.15 2.96 3.20
C LEU A 46 -9.36 3.51 3.98
N HIS A 47 -9.09 4.34 4.98
CA HIS A 47 -10.11 4.94 5.83
C HIS A 47 -10.99 5.95 5.06
N LYS A 48 -12.27 5.97 5.43
CA LYS A 48 -13.29 6.89 4.90
C LYS A 48 -13.45 8.09 5.85
N PRO A 49 -13.98 9.24 5.39
CA PRO A 49 -14.18 10.43 6.23
C PRO A 49 -15.01 10.19 7.49
N LYS A 50 -15.86 9.14 7.49
CA LYS A 50 -16.65 8.74 8.66
C LYS A 50 -15.81 8.16 9.80
N HIS A 51 -14.59 7.68 9.53
CA HIS A 51 -13.67 7.13 10.53
C HIS A 51 -12.83 8.18 11.25
N TRP A 52 -13.08 9.48 10.99
CA TRP A 52 -12.41 10.57 11.69
C TRP A 52 -12.40 10.36 13.21
N PRO A 53 -11.26 10.53 13.91
CA PRO A 53 -10.02 11.17 13.49
C PRO A 53 -9.01 10.29 12.73
N THR A 54 -9.33 9.03 12.43
CA THR A 54 -8.45 8.14 11.70
C THR A 54 -8.58 8.33 10.18
N ILE A 55 -7.45 8.55 9.51
CA ILE A 55 -7.35 8.79 8.07
C ILE A 55 -6.37 7.80 7.41
N CYS A 56 -6.39 7.75 6.07
CA CYS A 56 -5.45 6.96 5.28
C CYS A 56 -5.40 5.47 5.71
N TYR A 57 -4.21 4.90 5.93
CA TYR A 57 -4.04 3.51 6.37
C TYR A 57 -3.80 3.42 7.89
N GLY A 58 -4.65 4.08 8.68
CA GLY A 58 -4.62 3.99 10.15
C GLY A 58 -3.94 5.16 10.88
N HIS A 59 -3.64 6.27 10.19
CA HIS A 59 -3.07 7.45 10.83
C HIS A 59 -4.13 8.18 11.68
N VAL A 60 -3.90 8.30 12.99
CA VAL A 60 -4.76 9.06 13.90
C VAL A 60 -4.24 10.49 14.00
N VAL A 61 -5.03 11.45 13.52
CA VAL A 61 -4.65 12.88 13.50
C VAL A 61 -4.36 13.37 14.92
N GLN A 62 -3.16 13.90 15.12
CA GLN A 62 -2.68 14.44 16.40
C GLN A 62 -3.00 15.92 16.56
N ARG A 63 -2.99 16.40 17.82
CA ARG A 63 -3.19 17.83 18.11
C ARG A 63 -2.05 18.65 17.49
N GLY A 64 -2.40 19.59 16.63
CA GLY A 64 -1.46 20.46 15.92
C GLY A 64 -1.18 20.05 14.48
N GLU A 65 -1.64 18.87 14.04
CA GLU A 65 -1.57 18.49 12.64
C GLU A 65 -2.71 19.12 11.83
N HIS A 66 -2.38 19.59 10.62
CA HIS A 66 -3.33 20.25 9.73
C HIS A 66 -3.92 19.26 8.72
N PHE A 67 -4.71 18.31 9.22
CA PHE A 67 -5.48 17.39 8.38
C PHE A 67 -6.97 17.77 8.39
N THR A 68 -7.63 17.54 7.26
CA THR A 68 -9.05 17.84 7.07
C THR A 68 -9.85 16.56 6.97
N ARG A 69 -11.09 16.56 7.47
CA ARG A 69 -12.02 15.43 7.34
C ARG A 69 -12.51 15.28 5.89
N ARG A 70 -11.71 14.65 5.03
CA ARG A 70 -12.01 14.37 3.62
C ARG A 70 -11.56 12.97 3.21
N GLN A 71 -11.97 12.54 2.02
CA GLN A 71 -11.43 11.33 1.43
C GLN A 71 -10.03 11.63 0.90
N TYR A 72 -9.06 10.82 1.30
CA TYR A 72 -7.70 10.88 0.77
C TYR A 72 -7.58 9.94 -0.42
N SER A 73 -6.81 10.35 -1.42
CA SER A 73 -6.44 9.49 -2.53
C SER A 73 -5.47 8.40 -2.07
N GLU A 74 -5.40 7.28 -2.79
CA GLU A 74 -4.46 6.21 -2.50
C GLU A 74 -3.00 6.71 -2.48
N ARG A 75 -2.66 7.65 -3.37
CA ARG A 75 -1.32 8.24 -3.43
C ARG A 75 -0.99 9.07 -2.19
N GLU A 76 -1.93 9.89 -1.72
CA GLU A 76 -1.75 10.66 -0.48
C GLU A 76 -1.63 9.74 0.73
N ALA A 77 -2.46 8.71 0.79
CA ALA A 77 -2.46 7.73 1.86
C ALA A 77 -1.18 6.88 1.88
N ASP A 78 -0.66 6.48 0.72
CA ASP A 78 0.61 5.77 0.58
C ASP A 78 1.79 6.64 1.04
N ALA A 79 1.83 7.91 0.62
CA ALA A 79 2.87 8.84 1.04
C ALA A 79 2.89 9.04 2.56
N LEU A 80 1.70 9.20 3.16
CA LEU A 80 1.57 9.33 4.62
C LEU A 80 2.01 8.05 5.34
N LEU A 81 1.53 6.89 4.88
CA LEU A 81 1.89 5.59 5.44
C LEU A 81 3.40 5.37 5.42
N ARG A 82 4.06 5.65 4.30
CA ARG A 82 5.52 5.49 4.16
C ARG A 82 6.28 6.40 5.11
N ARG A 83 5.84 7.65 5.26
CA ARG A 83 6.44 8.62 6.19
C ARG A 83 6.32 8.16 7.64
N ASP A 84 5.12 7.75 8.04
CA ASP A 84 4.86 7.31 9.42
C ASP A 84 5.61 6.01 9.73
N TYR A 85 5.59 5.05 8.81
CA TYR A 85 6.32 3.80 8.95
C TYR A 85 7.83 4.01 9.01
N ALA A 86 8.39 4.92 8.20
CA ALA A 86 9.81 5.28 8.28
C ALA A 86 10.17 5.87 9.65
N LYS A 87 9.33 6.75 10.20
CA LYS A 87 9.51 7.32 11.55
C LYS A 87 9.50 6.23 12.62
N PHE A 88 8.60 5.26 12.53
CA PHE A 88 8.61 4.11 13.44
C PHE A 88 9.87 3.26 13.29
N CYS A 89 10.30 2.97 12.06
CA CYS A 89 11.55 2.25 11.83
C CYS A 89 12.76 2.96 12.45
N GLU A 90 12.81 4.30 12.36
CA GLU A 90 13.86 5.11 12.98
C GLU A 90 13.78 5.07 14.51
N LEU A 91 12.59 5.28 15.08
CA LEU A 91 12.37 5.18 16.53
C LEU A 91 12.81 3.82 17.08
N TYR A 92 12.43 2.73 16.42
CA TYR A 92 12.78 1.37 16.86
C TYR A 92 14.23 0.97 16.55
N LYS A 93 14.96 1.74 15.73
CA LYS A 93 16.37 1.48 15.42
C LYS A 93 17.24 1.62 16.66
N GLU A 94 16.91 2.59 17.53
CA GLU A 94 17.66 2.89 18.75
C GLU A 94 17.51 1.82 19.83
N TYR A 95 16.40 1.07 19.83
CA TYR A 95 16.10 0.03 20.83
C TYR A 95 16.69 -1.35 20.51
N GLY A 96 17.37 -1.53 19.37
CA GLY A 96 18.11 -2.76 19.05
C GLY A 96 17.27 -4.05 19.16
N ARG A 97 17.74 -5.02 19.96
CA ARG A 97 17.03 -6.30 20.21
C ARG A 97 15.83 -6.15 21.14
N ASP A 98 15.76 -5.09 21.93
CA ASP A 98 14.76 -4.92 22.99
C ASP A 98 13.46 -4.27 22.50
N LYS A 99 13.39 -3.93 21.20
CA LYS A 99 12.18 -3.43 20.53
C LYS A 99 10.93 -4.30 20.72
N VAL A 100 11.10 -5.61 21.01
CA VAL A 100 10.00 -6.57 21.23
C VAL A 100 9.25 -6.29 22.54
N LEU A 101 9.86 -5.57 23.50
CA LEU A 101 9.26 -5.29 24.81
C LEU A 101 8.42 -4.00 24.85
N LEU A 102 8.34 -3.26 23.75
CA LEU A 102 7.67 -1.95 23.67
C LEU A 102 6.32 -1.99 22.93
N SER A 103 5.82 -3.20 22.61
CA SER A 103 4.55 -3.45 21.90
C SER A 103 3.37 -3.64 22.84
#